data_AF-A0A536A8N7-F1
#
_entry.id   AF-A0A536A8N7-F1
#
_cell.length_a   1.000
_cell.length_b   1.000
_cell.length_c   1.000
_cell.angle_alpha   90.00
_cell.angle_beta   90.00
_cell.angle_gamma   90.00
#
_symmetry.space_group_name_H-M   'P 1'
#
loop_
_entity.id
_entity.type
_entity.pdbx_description
1 polymer ?
#
loop_
_entity_poly.entity_id
_entity_poly.type
_entity_poly.pdbx_seq_one_letter_code
_entity_poly.pdbx_strand_id
1 'polypeptide(L)'
;MAADPRSVLRRLPPDAVQFQVILGSLLGDARLVGLPGERRMRIVHRADRHDYVWWKYDRLATFAADPPAQRAGALRFETVAHPIFDDVARLFRGGGGMGHARRDAVAKLLRPLGLAVWLADVGRLELRPGEFLPEQRELALAS
;
A
#
# COMPACT_ATOMS: atom_id res chain seq x y z
N MET A 1 -13.76 -24.78 20.16
CA MET A 1 -12.68 -24.38 19.23
C MET A 1 -12.26 -22.97 19.57
N ALA A 2 -11.00 -22.76 19.99
CA ALA A 2 -10.47 -21.41 20.16
C ALA A 2 -10.46 -20.71 18.79
N ALA A 3 -10.95 -19.47 18.72
CA ALA A 3 -10.87 -18.69 17.49
C ALA A 3 -9.40 -18.51 17.11
N ASP A 4 -9.02 -18.83 15.87
CA ASP A 4 -7.71 -18.51 15.32
C ASP A 4 -7.47 -17.00 15.52
N PRO A 5 -6.39 -16.55 16.20
CA PRO A 5 -6.09 -15.14 16.40
C PRO A 5 -6.13 -14.32 15.09
N ARG A 6 -5.79 -14.95 13.95
CA ARG A 6 -5.84 -14.32 12.63
C ARG A 6 -7.26 -14.04 12.15
N SER A 7 -8.26 -14.77 12.64
CA SER A 7 -9.67 -14.55 12.33
C SER A 7 -10.24 -13.26 12.96
N VAL A 8 -9.63 -12.78 14.05
CA VAL A 8 -9.97 -11.48 14.68
C VAL A 8 -9.45 -10.33 13.83
N LEU A 9 -8.25 -10.46 13.28
CA LEU A 9 -7.64 -9.45 12.39
C LEU A 9 -8.48 -9.22 11.13
N ARG A 10 -9.22 -10.23 10.65
CA ARG A 10 -10.16 -10.10 9.51
C ARG A 10 -11.33 -9.13 9.77
N ARG A 11 -11.57 -8.76 11.03
CA ARG A 11 -12.73 -7.96 11.45
C ARG A 11 -12.36 -6.53 11.84
N LEU A 12 -11.07 -6.21 11.93
CA LEU A 12 -10.60 -4.87 12.27
C LEU A 12 -10.59 -4.00 11.01
N PRO A 13 -11.47 -3.01 10.88
CA PRO A 13 -11.39 -2.10 9.73
C PRO A 13 -10.08 -1.31 9.79
N PRO A 14 -9.42 -1.07 8.64
CA PRO A 14 -8.26 -0.19 8.61
C PRO A 14 -8.68 1.21 9.02
N ASP A 15 -7.84 1.87 9.82
CA ASP A 15 -8.01 3.30 10.08
C ASP A 15 -7.76 4.14 8.80
N ALA A 16 -7.98 5.45 8.89
CA ALA A 16 -7.83 6.34 7.75
C ALA A 16 -6.42 6.35 7.15
N VAL A 17 -5.37 6.23 7.98
CA VAL A 17 -3.97 6.20 7.55
C VAL A 17 -3.69 4.89 6.84
N GLN A 18 -4.06 3.77 7.45
CA GLN A 18 -3.90 2.42 6.90
C GLN A 18 -4.63 2.27 5.58
N PHE A 19 -5.85 2.77 5.48
CA PHE A 19 -6.61 2.74 4.24
C PHE A 19 -5.90 3.53 3.12
N GLN A 20 -5.32 4.69 3.41
CA GLN A 20 -4.56 5.45 2.42
C GLN A 20 -3.26 4.74 2.00
N VAL A 21 -2.56 4.06 2.92
CA VAL A 21 -1.39 3.24 2.57
C VAL A 21 -1.79 2.06 1.68
N ILE A 22 -2.91 1.39 1.98
CA ILE A 22 -3.46 0.30 1.16
C ILE A 22 -3.83 0.81 -0.23
N LEU A 23 -4.65 1.86 -0.31
CA LEU A 23 -5.15 2.40 -1.59
C LEU A 23 -4.00 2.92 -2.46
N GLY A 24 -3.09 3.70 -1.89
CA GLY A 24 -1.91 4.20 -2.58
C GLY A 24 -1.02 3.08 -3.10
N SER A 25 -0.78 2.05 -2.27
CA SER A 25 0.06 0.91 -2.67
C SER A 25 -0.56 0.11 -3.83
N LEU A 26 -1.89 -0.08 -3.82
CA LEU A 26 -2.61 -0.81 -4.88
C LEU A 26 -2.72 -0.02 -6.20
N LEU A 27 -2.64 1.30 -6.14
CA LEU A 27 -2.49 2.15 -7.33
C LEU A 27 -1.06 2.09 -7.90
N GLY A 28 -0.08 1.83 -7.03
CA GLY A 28 1.31 1.60 -7.35
C GLY A 28 1.61 0.16 -7.74
N ASP A 29 2.45 -0.51 -6.94
CA ASP A 29 3.03 -1.82 -7.28
C ASP A 29 2.48 -3.00 -6.47
N ALA A 30 1.70 -2.74 -5.42
CA ALA A 30 1.07 -3.80 -4.64
C ALA A 30 0.03 -4.54 -5.48
N ARG A 31 -0.14 -5.82 -5.15
CA ARG A 31 -1.07 -6.71 -5.86
C ARG A 31 -2.05 -7.34 -4.89
N LEU A 32 -3.30 -7.47 -5.31
CA LEU A 32 -4.25 -8.36 -4.65
C LEU A 32 -4.04 -9.79 -5.16
N VAL A 33 -3.88 -10.73 -4.24
CA VAL A 33 -3.69 -12.15 -4.52
C VAL A 33 -4.77 -12.96 -3.83
N GLY A 34 -5.18 -14.08 -4.44
CA GLY A 34 -6.25 -14.94 -3.92
C GLY A 34 -7.63 -14.68 -4.53
N LEU A 35 -8.56 -15.57 -4.22
CA LEU A 35 -9.95 -15.52 -4.67
C LEU A 35 -10.78 -14.53 -3.84
N PRO A 36 -11.96 -14.09 -4.31
CA PRO A 36 -12.91 -13.36 -3.46
C PRO A 36 -13.14 -14.04 -2.11
N GLY A 37 -13.21 -13.26 -1.03
CA GLY A 37 -13.30 -13.74 0.36
C GLY A 37 -11.94 -14.08 0.99
N GLU A 38 -10.93 -14.39 0.18
CA GLU A 38 -9.61 -14.83 0.63
C GLU A 38 -8.48 -13.92 0.10
N ARG A 39 -8.85 -12.72 -0.37
CA ARG A 39 -7.89 -11.76 -0.93
C ARG A 39 -6.94 -11.25 0.13
N ARG A 40 -5.65 -11.26 -0.23
CA ARG A 40 -4.54 -10.63 0.50
C ARG A 40 -3.94 -9.53 -0.35
N MET A 41 -3.34 -8.53 0.29
CA MET A 41 -2.46 -7.60 -0.38
C MET A 41 -1.01 -8.07 -0.24
N ARG A 42 -0.30 -8.15 -1.37
CA ARG A 42 1.13 -8.44 -1.44
C ARG A 42 1.87 -7.17 -1.81
N ILE A 43 2.87 -6.82 -1.01
CA ILE A 43 3.83 -5.75 -1.28
C ILE A 43 5.16 -6.40 -1.63
N VAL A 44 5.77 -5.98 -2.74
CA VAL A 44 7.08 -6.46 -3.19
C VAL A 44 7.85 -5.27 -3.73
N HIS A 45 9.04 -5.02 -3.20
CA HIS A 45 9.96 -4.00 -3.70
C HIS A 45 11.35 -4.59 -3.91
N ARG A 46 12.18 -3.89 -4.69
CA ARG A 46 13.62 -4.17 -4.79
C ARG A 46 14.27 -4.04 -3.40
N ALA A 47 15.30 -4.83 -3.13
CA ALA A 47 15.94 -4.88 -1.82
C ALA A 47 16.53 -3.53 -1.35
N ASP A 48 16.89 -2.64 -2.27
CA ASP A 48 17.40 -1.30 -1.97
C ASP A 48 16.33 -0.33 -1.46
N ARG A 49 15.04 -0.71 -1.48
CA ARG A 49 13.94 0.06 -0.86
C ARG A 49 13.55 -0.49 0.52
N HIS A 50 14.52 -1.02 1.25
CA HIS A 50 14.34 -1.68 2.54
C HIS A 50 13.46 -0.87 3.50
N ASP A 51 13.86 0.39 3.75
CA ASP A 51 13.21 1.24 4.75
C ASP A 51 11.79 1.60 4.34
N TYR A 52 11.53 1.71 3.04
CA TYR A 52 10.19 1.98 2.55
C TYR A 52 9.24 0.78 2.72
N VAL A 53 9.74 -0.45 2.56
CA VAL A 53 8.94 -1.65 2.84
C VAL A 53 8.66 -1.78 4.33
N TRP A 54 9.65 -1.52 5.18
CA TRP A 54 9.46 -1.51 6.64
C TRP A 54 8.50 -0.42 7.09
N TRP A 55 8.60 0.78 6.53
CA TRP A 55 7.63 1.85 6.77
C TRP A 55 6.20 1.41 6.43
N LYS A 56 5.99 0.73 5.30
CA LYS A 56 4.66 0.17 4.96
C LYS A 56 4.24 -0.92 5.94
N TYR A 57 5.16 -1.77 6.36
CA TYR A 57 4.90 -2.81 7.35
C TYR A 57 4.49 -2.21 8.69
N ASP A 58 5.19 -1.20 9.21
CA ASP A 58 4.86 -0.57 10.49
C ASP A 58 3.45 0.01 10.50
N ARG A 59 2.97 0.53 9.36
CA ARG A 59 1.58 1.01 9.23
C ARG A 59 0.57 -0.12 9.14
N LEU A 60 0.96 -1.27 8.57
CA LEU A 60 0.06 -2.36 8.23
C LEU A 60 0.28 -3.63 9.06
N ALA A 61 1.10 -3.58 10.12
CA ALA A 61 1.53 -4.75 10.88
C ALA A 61 0.33 -5.49 11.49
N THR A 62 -0.72 -4.77 11.89
CA THR A 62 -1.99 -5.35 12.36
C THR A 62 -2.68 -6.24 11.31
N PHE A 63 -2.40 -6.00 10.02
CA PHE A 63 -2.90 -6.80 8.91
C PHE A 63 -1.86 -7.78 8.38
N ALA A 64 -0.60 -7.74 8.82
CA ALA A 64 0.46 -8.57 8.25
C ALA A 64 0.44 -9.98 8.84
N ALA A 65 0.64 -11.00 7.99
CA ALA A 65 0.77 -12.38 8.47
C ALA A 65 2.15 -12.63 9.10
N ASP A 66 3.18 -12.04 8.50
CA ASP A 66 4.59 -12.21 8.83
C ASP A 66 5.33 -10.87 8.55
N PRO A 67 6.49 -10.61 9.20
CA PRO A 67 7.33 -9.46 8.87
C PRO A 67 7.90 -9.53 7.43
N PRO A 68 8.42 -8.42 6.89
CA PRO A 68 9.09 -8.40 5.60
C PRO A 68 10.24 -9.39 5.54
N ALA A 69 10.31 -10.15 4.45
CA ALA A 69 11.36 -11.14 4.21
C ALA A 69 11.93 -11.01 2.80
N GLN A 70 13.24 -11.18 2.69
CA GLN A 70 13.90 -11.22 1.39
C GLN A 70 13.63 -12.56 0.70
N ARG A 71 13.17 -12.51 -0.55
CA ARG A 71 12.97 -13.68 -1.41
C ARG A 71 13.29 -13.32 -2.86
N ALA A 72 14.19 -14.08 -3.48
CA ALA A 72 14.62 -13.90 -4.86
C ALA A 72 15.07 -12.45 -5.18
N GLY A 73 15.86 -11.83 -4.29
CA GLY A 73 16.39 -10.48 -4.48
C GLY A 73 15.40 -9.33 -4.25
N ALA A 74 14.17 -9.63 -3.81
CA ALA A 74 13.16 -8.64 -3.46
C ALA A 74 12.76 -8.74 -1.99
N LEU A 75 12.43 -7.62 -1.38
CA LEU A 75 11.86 -7.56 -0.03
C LEU A 75 10.34 -7.53 -0.15
N ARG A 76 9.66 -8.44 0.58
CA ARG A 76 8.21 -8.59 0.47
C ARG A 76 7.53 -8.92 1.80
N PHE A 77 6.28 -8.52 1.94
CA PHE A 77 5.36 -9.05 2.94
C PHE A 77 3.94 -9.17 2.36
N GLU A 78 3.10 -9.94 3.03
CA GLU A 78 1.69 -10.10 2.69
C GLU A 78 0.82 -9.83 3.91
N THR A 79 -0.35 -9.26 3.66
CA THR A 79 -1.39 -9.17 4.67
C THR A 79 -2.08 -10.53 4.86
N VAL A 80 -2.74 -10.73 5.99
CA VAL A 80 -3.81 -11.71 6.12
C VAL A 80 -4.94 -11.38 5.14
N ALA A 81 -5.79 -12.36 4.86
CA ALA A 81 -6.94 -12.10 4.00
C ALA A 81 -7.94 -11.18 4.72
N HIS A 82 -8.50 -10.20 4.02
CA HIS A 82 -9.37 -9.20 4.65
C HIS A 82 -10.49 -8.73 3.69
N PRO A 83 -11.74 -8.58 4.15
CA PRO A 83 -12.87 -8.14 3.31
C PRO A 83 -12.64 -6.82 2.57
N ILE A 84 -11.90 -5.88 3.17
CA ILE A 84 -11.54 -4.60 2.54
C ILE A 84 -10.89 -4.80 1.16
N PHE A 85 -10.15 -5.88 0.94
CA PHE A 85 -9.50 -6.14 -0.33
C PHE A 85 -10.49 -6.57 -1.41
N ASP A 86 -11.63 -7.15 -1.05
CA ASP A 86 -12.72 -7.38 -1.98
C ASP A 86 -13.42 -6.08 -2.36
N ASP A 87 -13.63 -5.19 -1.38
CA ASP A 87 -14.21 -3.86 -1.58
C ASP A 87 -13.35 -3.01 -2.51
N VAL A 88 -12.06 -2.94 -2.19
CA VAL A 88 -11.08 -2.20 -2.99
C VAL A 88 -10.88 -2.84 -4.36
N ALA A 89 -10.90 -4.18 -4.48
CA ALA A 89 -10.85 -4.84 -5.78
C ALA A 89 -12.01 -4.46 -6.71
N ARG A 90 -13.18 -4.06 -6.18
CA ARG A 90 -14.30 -3.58 -6.99
C ARG A 90 -14.02 -2.21 -7.60
N LEU A 91 -13.17 -1.39 -6.98
CA LEU A 91 -12.68 -0.13 -7.57
C LEU A 91 -11.83 -0.39 -8.82
N PHE A 92 -11.21 -1.57 -8.93
CA PHE A 92 -10.29 -1.91 -10.01
C PHE A 92 -10.85 -2.89 -11.05
N ARG A 93 -11.90 -3.68 -10.74
CA ARG A 93 -12.46 -4.67 -11.67
C ARG A 93 -13.42 -4.05 -12.69
N GLY A 94 -13.05 -4.19 -13.97
CA GLY A 94 -13.84 -3.88 -15.16
C GLY A 94 -12.96 -4.08 -16.39
N GLY A 95 -13.40 -4.93 -17.31
CA GLY A 95 -12.62 -5.44 -18.44
C GLY A 95 -11.91 -4.32 -19.21
N GLY A 96 -10.58 -4.42 -19.33
CA GLY A 96 -9.78 -3.56 -20.20
C GLY A 96 -9.01 -2.40 -19.54
N GLY A 97 -9.16 -2.12 -18.23
CA GLY A 97 -8.37 -1.10 -17.53
C GLY A 97 -9.18 -0.18 -16.61
N MET A 98 -8.54 0.87 -16.07
CA MET A 98 -9.14 1.88 -15.18
C MET A 98 -10.00 2.87 -16.00
N GLY A 99 -11.27 2.57 -16.21
CA GLY A 99 -12.23 3.47 -16.88
C GLY A 99 -12.52 4.76 -16.12
N HIS A 100 -13.07 5.78 -16.81
CA HIS A 100 -13.31 7.13 -16.30
C HIS A 100 -14.11 7.18 -14.99
N ALA A 101 -15.27 6.50 -14.90
CA ALA A 101 -16.09 6.48 -13.68
C ALA A 101 -15.36 5.93 -12.43
N ARG A 102 -14.34 5.08 -12.62
CA ARG A 102 -13.50 4.53 -11.54
C ARG A 102 -12.39 5.49 -11.13
N ARG A 103 -11.86 6.30 -12.06
CA ARG A 103 -10.93 7.41 -11.72
C ARG A 103 -11.61 8.40 -10.79
N ASP A 104 -12.88 8.72 -11.02
CA ASP A 104 -13.64 9.62 -10.14
C ASP A 104 -13.84 9.03 -8.74
N ALA A 105 -14.18 7.73 -8.66
CA ALA A 105 -14.33 7.05 -7.37
C ALA A 105 -13.00 7.03 -6.59
N VAL A 106 -11.89 6.69 -7.27
CA VAL A 106 -10.56 6.72 -6.65
C VAL A 106 -10.17 8.15 -6.25
N ALA A 107 -10.39 9.14 -7.11
CA ALA A 107 -10.08 10.55 -6.82
C ALA A 107 -10.84 11.06 -5.59
N LYS A 108 -12.10 10.64 -5.40
CA LYS A 108 -12.90 10.99 -4.21
C LYS A 108 -12.40 10.34 -2.93
N LEU A 109 -11.74 9.18 -3.01
CA LEU A 109 -11.23 8.43 -1.86
C LEU A 109 -9.77 8.76 -1.54
N LEU A 110 -8.99 9.15 -2.54
CA LEU A 110 -7.57 9.44 -2.38
C LEU A 110 -7.38 10.71 -1.55
N ARG A 111 -6.41 10.66 -0.64
CA ARG A 111 -5.95 11.78 0.19
C ARG A 111 -4.45 11.98 -0.03
N PRO A 112 -3.85 13.09 0.44
CA PRO A 112 -2.44 13.39 0.18
C PRO A 112 -1.49 12.23 0.52
N LEU A 113 -1.73 11.52 1.62
CA LEU A 113 -0.93 10.35 1.99
C LEU A 113 -1.01 9.22 0.94
N GLY A 114 -2.21 8.84 0.49
CA GLY A 114 -2.37 7.79 -0.50
C GLY A 114 -1.75 8.16 -1.85
N LEU A 115 -1.84 9.44 -2.23
CA LEU A 115 -1.17 9.96 -3.41
C LEU A 115 0.36 9.91 -3.28
N ALA A 116 0.91 10.28 -2.12
CA ALA A 116 2.34 10.21 -1.86
C ALA A 116 2.87 8.76 -1.94
N VAL A 117 2.15 7.80 -1.34
CA VAL A 117 2.49 6.37 -1.44
C VAL A 117 2.46 5.91 -2.90
N TRP A 118 1.42 6.29 -3.65
CA TRP A 118 1.33 5.95 -5.06
C TRP A 118 2.51 6.50 -5.87
N LEU A 119 2.85 7.78 -5.69
CA LEU A 119 3.98 8.44 -6.35
C LEU A 119 5.33 7.78 -6.00
N ALA A 120 5.52 7.42 -4.72
CA ALA A 120 6.71 6.74 -4.25
C ALA A 120 6.86 5.34 -4.86
N ASP A 121 5.77 4.60 -5.03
CA ASP A 121 5.76 3.27 -5.65
C ASP A 121 6.11 3.32 -7.14
N VAL A 122 5.53 4.26 -7.89
CA VAL A 122 5.81 4.37 -9.34
C VAL A 122 7.20 4.97 -9.65
N GLY A 123 7.95 5.38 -8.62
CA GLY A 123 9.29 5.95 -8.77
C GLY A 123 9.30 7.32 -9.46
N ARG A 124 8.19 8.07 -9.41
CA ARG A 124 8.07 9.40 -10.04
C ARG A 124 8.34 10.55 -9.08
N LEU A 125 8.95 10.26 -7.94
CA LEU A 125 9.31 11.25 -6.93
C LEU A 125 10.82 11.51 -7.03
N GLU A 126 11.18 12.60 -7.73
CA GLU A 126 12.53 13.14 -7.73
C GLU A 126 12.49 14.45 -6.93
N LEU A 127 13.17 14.47 -5.78
CA LEU A 127 13.33 15.70 -5.02
C LEU A 127 14.46 16.51 -5.64
N ARG A 128 14.12 17.67 -6.17
CA ARG A 128 15.10 18.59 -6.78
C ARG A 128 15.43 19.69 -5.79
N PRO A 129 16.67 19.77 -5.27
CA PRO A 129 17.07 20.78 -4.28
C PRO A 129 16.71 22.21 -4.68
N GLY A 130 16.82 22.53 -5.98
CA GLY A 130 16.51 23.85 -6.52
C GLY A 130 15.04 24.27 -6.38
N GLU A 131 14.12 23.31 -6.26
CA GLU A 131 12.67 23.56 -6.13
C GLU A 131 12.24 23.82 -4.68
N PHE A 132 13.12 23.56 -3.71
CA PHE A 132 12.85 23.84 -2.30
C PHE A 132 13.32 25.23 -1.90
N LEU A 133 12.61 25.83 -0.93
CA LEU A 133 13.09 27.03 -0.24
C LEU A 133 14.43 26.74 0.44
N PRO A 134 15.32 27.74 0.57
CA PRO A 134 16.65 27.54 1.16
C PRO A 134 16.62 26.81 2.52
N GLU A 135 15.70 27.18 3.41
CA GLU A 135 15.52 26.53 4.72
C GLU A 135 15.02 25.07 4.66
N GLN A 136 14.41 24.64 3.55
CA GLN A 136 13.83 23.31 3.39
C GLN A 136 14.81 22.32 2.76
N ARG A 137 15.88 22.80 2.11
CA ARG A 137 16.81 21.98 1.33
C ARG A 137 17.53 20.95 2.18
N GLU A 138 18.06 21.34 3.33
CA GLU A 138 18.77 20.40 4.19
C GLU A 138 17.83 19.33 4.76
N LEU A 139 16.61 19.72 5.15
CA LEU A 139 15.61 18.79 5.67
C LEU A 139 15.10 17.81 4.61
N ALA A 140 14.91 18.27 3.38
CA ALA A 140 14.40 17.46 2.28
C ALA A 140 15.42 16.47 1.70
N LEU A 141 16.73 16.69 1.95
CA LEU A 141 17.82 15.86 1.42
C LEU A 141 18.47 14.96 2.47
N ALA A 142 18.11 15.10 3.75
CA ALA A 142 18.62 14.30 4.86
C ALA A 142 17.86 12.98 5.09
N SER A 143 16.86 12.66 4.26
CA SER A 143 15.98 11.49 4.33
C SER A 143 16.10 10.61 3.10
#